data_AF-A0A643FDM6-F1
#
_entry.id   AF-A0A643FDM6-F1
#
_cell.length_a   1.000
_cell.length_b   1.000
_cell.length_c   1.000
_cell.angle_alpha   90.00
_cell.angle_beta   90.00
_cell.angle_gamma   90.00
#
_symmetry.space_group_name_H-M   'P 1'
#
loop_
_entity.id
_entity.type
_entity.pdbx_description
1 polymer ?
#
loop_
_entity_poly.entity_id
_entity_poly.type
_entity_poly.pdbx_seq_one_letter_code
_entity_poly.pdbx_strand_id
1 'polypeptide(L)'
;MPTDATAPAPFRAILCHFDSYSAALNFACWPERRLLWPSPLPECAALGPVSLPRDGEDARQAMARALGLPDSELVWAPDYDQGLRTPEGEIRVHLLRSTAFEPPTEALEAAGGAFKPISALRGYPPVELALVREVFNLIVGGAGHRA
;
A
#
# COMPACT_ATOMS: atom_id res chain seq x y z
N MET A 1 20.55 23.99 10.60
CA MET A 1 19.54 23.15 11.26
C MET A 1 18.25 23.30 10.46
N PRO A 2 17.92 22.43 9.50
CA PRO A 2 16.61 22.51 8.87
C PRO A 2 15.57 21.99 9.87
N THR A 3 14.66 22.90 10.15
CA THR A 3 13.46 22.80 10.95
C THR A 3 12.65 21.54 10.64
N ASP A 4 12.24 20.88 11.71
CA ASP A 4 11.19 19.87 11.81
C ASP A 4 9.96 20.30 11.00
N ALA A 5 9.93 19.89 9.74
CA ALA A 5 8.75 19.97 8.89
C ALA A 5 7.85 18.83 9.33
N THR A 6 6.94 19.12 10.28
CA THR A 6 5.74 18.34 10.65
C THR A 6 5.66 17.06 9.83
N ALA A 7 6.36 16.02 10.29
CA ALA A 7 6.37 14.77 9.56
C ALA A 7 4.91 14.31 9.51
N PRO A 8 4.32 14.07 8.32
CA PRO A 8 3.02 13.42 8.28
C PRO A 8 3.14 12.17 9.14
N ALA A 9 2.14 11.94 10.00
CA ALA A 9 2.12 10.78 10.90
C ALA A 9 2.62 9.56 10.13
N PRO A 10 3.59 8.81 10.64
CA PRO A 10 4.32 7.83 9.85
C PRO A 10 3.35 6.78 9.31
N PHE A 11 3.01 6.93 8.04
CA PHE A 11 2.10 6.04 7.34
C PHE A 11 2.87 5.27 6.28
N ARG A 12 2.31 4.11 5.93
CA ARG A 12 2.69 3.33 4.77
C ARG A 12 1.45 3.05 3.97
N ALA A 13 1.58 3.01 2.66
CA ALA A 13 0.50 2.69 1.77
C ALA A 13 0.90 1.52 0.87
N ILE A 14 -0.01 0.55 0.74
CA ILE A 14 0.05 -0.49 -0.28
C ILE A 14 -0.91 -0.06 -1.38
N LEU A 15 -0.45 -0.03 -2.62
CA LEU A 15 -1.31 0.15 -3.79
C LEU A 15 -1.51 -1.20 -4.46
N CYS A 16 -2.76 -1.56 -4.70
CA CYS A 16 -3.10 -2.71 -5.52
C CYS A 16 -4.11 -2.37 -6.61
N HIS A 17 -4.11 -3.18 -7.66
CA HIS A 17 -5.08 -3.13 -8.74
C HIS A 17 -5.60 -4.55 -8.97
N PHE A 18 -6.92 -4.69 -9.00
CA PHE A 18 -7.57 -5.95 -9.32
C PHE A 18 -7.94 -5.94 -10.80
N ASP A 19 -7.25 -6.77 -11.57
CA ASP A 19 -7.52 -6.94 -12.99
C ASP A 19 -8.69 -7.90 -13.16
N SER A 20 -9.85 -7.38 -13.57
CA SER A 20 -11.06 -8.18 -13.78
C SER A 20 -10.96 -9.17 -14.96
N TYR A 21 -10.06 -8.92 -15.92
CA TYR A 21 -9.89 -9.79 -17.09
C TYR A 21 -9.10 -11.05 -16.73
N SER A 22 -8.01 -10.89 -15.96
CA SER A 22 -7.17 -12.01 -15.52
C SER A 22 -7.54 -12.56 -14.14
N ALA A 23 -8.49 -11.91 -13.44
CA ALA A 23 -8.80 -12.12 -12.03
C ALA A 23 -7.56 -12.05 -11.12
N ALA A 24 -6.51 -11.33 -11.55
CA ALA A 24 -5.25 -11.21 -10.84
C ALA A 24 -5.25 -9.95 -9.96
N LEU A 25 -4.79 -10.12 -8.72
CA LEU A 25 -4.48 -8.99 -7.85
C LEU A 25 -2.99 -8.64 -8.01
N ASN A 26 -2.76 -7.45 -8.55
CA ASN A 26 -1.43 -6.90 -8.76
C ASN A 26 -1.12 -5.84 -7.70
N PHE A 27 0.13 -5.80 -7.27
CA PHE A 27 0.64 -4.89 -6.25
C PHE A 27 1.68 -3.96 -6.84
N ALA A 28 1.62 -2.69 -6.45
CA ALA A 28 2.66 -1.73 -6.79
C ALA A 28 3.95 -2.10 -6.07
N CYS A 29 4.99 -2.31 -6.86
CA CYS A 29 6.35 -2.52 -6.39
C CYS A 29 7.17 -1.28 -6.73
N TRP A 30 8.06 -0.91 -5.84
CA TRP A 30 8.93 0.25 -5.95
C TRP A 30 10.40 -0.20 -6.10
N PRO A 31 11.32 0.73 -6.44
CA PRO A 31 12.76 0.45 -6.45
C PRO A 31 13.24 -0.18 -5.14
N GLU A 32 14.36 -0.91 -5.21
CA GLU A 32 14.99 -1.57 -4.06
C GLU A 32 14.13 -2.67 -3.40
N ARG A 33 13.20 -3.28 -4.15
CA ARG A 33 12.30 -4.36 -3.69
C ARG A 33 11.45 -3.92 -2.49
N ARG A 34 10.75 -2.81 -2.68
CA ARG A 34 9.83 -2.25 -1.71
C ARG A 34 8.39 -2.36 -2.19
N LEU A 35 7.46 -2.71 -1.32
CA LEU A 35 6.02 -2.77 -1.59
C LEU A 35 5.27 -1.59 -0.98
N LEU A 36 5.91 -0.92 -0.02
CA LEU A 36 5.31 0.17 0.74
C LEU A 36 5.75 1.53 0.22
N TRP A 37 4.79 2.45 0.16
CA TRP A 37 5.01 3.85 -0.15
C TRP A 37 4.79 4.71 1.11
N PRO A 38 5.48 5.85 1.30
CA PRO A 38 6.55 6.39 0.45
C PRO A 38 7.92 5.76 0.69
N SER A 39 8.13 5.12 1.84
CA SER A 39 9.43 4.62 2.30
C SER A 39 9.33 3.17 2.81
N PRO A 40 10.44 2.42 2.89
CA PRO A 40 10.41 1.06 3.42
C PRO A 40 10.06 1.05 4.91
N LEU A 41 9.79 -0.14 5.45
CA LEU A 41 9.69 -0.31 6.90
C LEU A 41 11.09 -0.27 7.54
N PRO A 42 11.22 0.30 8.75
CA PRO A 42 12.44 0.14 9.53
C PRO A 42 12.60 -1.33 9.93
N GLU A 43 13.85 -1.79 10.08
CA GLU A 43 14.18 -3.20 10.35
C GLU A 43 13.54 -3.74 11.64
N CYS A 44 13.34 -2.88 12.63
CA CYS A 44 12.73 -3.21 13.91
C CYS A 44 11.19 -3.16 13.90
N ALA A 45 10.56 -2.93 12.75
CA ALA A 45 9.10 -2.87 12.67
C ALA A 45 8.47 -4.25 12.84
N ALA A 46 7.55 -4.37 13.79
CA ALA A 46 6.76 -5.56 14.02
C ALA A 46 5.27 -5.25 13.89
N LEU A 47 4.51 -6.19 13.32
CA LEU A 47 3.05 -6.08 13.26
C LEU A 47 2.47 -5.98 14.67
N GLY A 48 1.53 -5.06 14.87
CA GLY A 48 0.90 -4.88 16.16
C GLY A 48 -0.19 -3.80 16.13
N PRO A 49 -1.08 -3.79 17.14
CA PRO A 49 -2.14 -2.79 17.19
C PRO A 49 -1.53 -1.40 17.42
N VAL A 50 -2.01 -0.40 16.67
CA VAL A 50 -1.57 0.99 16.81
C VAL A 50 -2.76 1.91 17.08
N SER A 51 -2.50 3.01 17.77
CA SER A 51 -3.51 4.02 18.15
C SER A 51 -3.67 5.11 17.09
N LEU A 52 -2.80 5.14 16.08
CA LEU A 52 -2.88 6.07 14.95
C LEU A 52 -4.26 6.02 14.25
N PRO A 53 -4.75 7.13 13.67
CA PRO A 53 -6.00 7.12 12.92
C PRO A 53 -6.03 6.06 11.83
N ARG A 54 -7.22 5.51 11.57
CA ARG A 54 -7.44 4.57 10.45
C ARG A 54 -7.67 5.28 9.13
N ASP A 55 -8.09 6.54 9.18
CA ASP A 55 -8.39 7.35 8.00
C ASP A 55 -7.17 7.43 7.09
N GLY A 56 -7.30 6.85 5.91
CA GLY A 56 -6.26 6.78 4.88
C GLY A 56 -6.44 7.82 3.78
N GLU A 57 -7.34 8.78 3.93
CA GLU A 57 -7.64 9.78 2.90
C GLU A 57 -6.42 10.64 2.56
N ASP A 58 -5.65 11.06 3.57
CA ASP A 58 -4.40 11.80 3.35
C ASP A 58 -3.37 10.95 2.59
N ALA A 59 -3.26 9.66 2.93
CA ALA A 59 -2.35 8.74 2.23
C ALA A 59 -2.79 8.51 0.78
N ARG A 60 -4.11 8.42 0.54
CA ARG A 60 -4.72 8.30 -0.78
C ARG A 60 -4.42 9.52 -1.65
N GLN A 61 -4.67 10.73 -1.14
CA GLN A 61 -4.40 11.98 -1.85
C GLN A 61 -2.90 12.18 -2.10
N ALA A 62 -2.06 11.87 -1.13
CA ALA A 62 -0.60 11.96 -1.28
C ALA A 62 -0.09 11.03 -2.39
N MET A 63 -0.59 9.80 -2.45
CA MET A 63 -0.23 8.85 -3.51
C MET A 63 -0.79 9.26 -4.88
N ALA A 64 -2.06 9.69 -4.96
CA ALA A 64 -2.66 10.18 -6.20
C ALA A 64 -1.83 11.31 -6.81
N ARG A 65 -1.44 12.29 -5.99
CA ARG A 65 -0.57 13.40 -6.40
C ARG A 65 0.82 12.92 -6.81
N ALA A 66 1.42 11.99 -6.06
CA ALA A 66 2.75 11.48 -6.37
C ALA A 66 2.80 10.71 -7.70
N LEU A 67 1.72 10.03 -8.06
CA LEU A 67 1.58 9.29 -9.31
C LEU A 67 0.93 10.11 -10.44
N GLY A 68 0.48 11.34 -10.18
CA GLY A 68 -0.27 12.15 -11.15
C GLY A 68 -1.61 11.55 -11.56
N LEU A 69 -2.22 10.73 -10.70
CA LEU A 69 -3.51 10.08 -10.92
C LEU A 69 -4.65 10.98 -10.46
N PRO A 70 -5.82 10.93 -11.12
CA PRO A 70 -6.99 11.65 -10.65
C PRO A 70 -7.51 11.04 -9.35
N ASP A 71 -8.02 11.89 -8.47
CA ASP A 71 -8.52 11.47 -7.16
C ASP A 71 -9.64 10.42 -7.25
N SER A 72 -10.38 10.33 -8.34
CA SER A 72 -11.42 9.31 -8.54
C SER A 72 -10.89 7.90 -8.80
N GLU A 73 -9.62 7.77 -9.21
CA GLU A 73 -9.02 6.49 -9.63
C GLU A 73 -8.34 5.72 -8.50
N LEU A 74 -8.23 6.32 -7.31
CA LEU A 74 -7.74 5.66 -6.11
C LEU A 74 -8.80 5.71 -5.02
N VAL A 75 -9.11 4.56 -4.44
CA VAL A 75 -9.98 4.44 -3.26
C VAL A 75 -9.20 3.86 -2.09
N TRP A 76 -9.45 4.40 -0.91
CA TRP A 76 -8.95 3.81 0.33
C TRP A 76 -9.86 2.63 0.74
N ALA A 77 -9.26 1.53 1.16
CA ALA A 77 -9.96 0.35 1.65
C ALA A 77 -9.98 0.35 3.20
N PRO A 78 -11.10 0.75 3.84
CA PRO A 78 -11.18 0.88 5.30
C PRO A 78 -11.14 -0.47 6.03
N ASP A 79 -11.48 -1.56 5.34
CA ASP A 79 -11.49 -2.93 5.90
C ASP A 79 -10.07 -3.44 6.21
N TYR A 80 -9.04 -2.78 5.69
CA TYR A 80 -7.66 -3.07 6.00
C TYR A 80 -7.19 -2.27 7.21
N ASP A 81 -6.97 -2.97 8.34
CA ASP A 81 -6.56 -2.38 9.61
C ASP A 81 -5.24 -3.00 10.08
N GLN A 82 -4.15 -2.61 9.43
CA GLN A 82 -2.81 -3.03 9.83
C GLN A 82 -1.99 -1.88 10.40
N GLY A 83 -1.27 -2.19 11.46
CA GLY A 83 -0.34 -1.30 12.14
C GLY A 83 0.97 -2.00 12.42
N LEU A 84 2.04 -1.22 12.51
CA LEU A 84 3.33 -1.69 12.98
C LEU A 84 3.79 -0.85 14.17
N ARG A 85 4.56 -1.47 15.05
CA ARG A 85 5.27 -0.80 16.13
C ARG A 85 6.76 -0.87 15.87
N THR A 86 7.43 0.22 16.19
CA THR A 86 8.88 0.34 16.18
C THR A 86 9.31 0.95 17.52
N PRO A 87 10.60 0.87 17.89
CA PRO A 87 11.12 1.56 19.07
C PRO A 87 10.91 3.08 19.04
N GLU A 88 10.82 3.67 17.84
CA GLU A 88 10.68 5.11 17.60
C GLU A 88 9.21 5.55 17.53
N GLY A 89 8.26 4.64 17.33
CA GLY A 89 6.84 4.97 17.27
C GLY A 89 5.95 3.92 16.60
N GLU A 90 4.70 4.31 16.39
CA GLU A 90 3.72 3.52 15.66
C GLU A 90 3.75 3.87 14.17
N ILE A 91 3.43 2.94 13.29
CA ILE A 91 3.28 3.15 11.84
C ILE A 91 1.94 2.57 11.42
N ARG A 92 1.12 3.34 10.71
CA ARG A 92 -0.16 2.86 10.15
C ARG A 92 0.03 2.41 8.71
N VAL A 93 -0.50 1.25 8.33
CA VAL A 93 -0.52 0.80 6.93
C VAL A 93 -1.93 0.96 6.36
N HIS A 94 -2.05 1.76 5.31
CA HIS A 94 -3.27 1.94 4.55
C HIS A 94 -3.23 1.10 3.28
N LEU A 95 -4.39 0.56 2.89
CA LEU A 95 -4.58 -0.10 1.61
C LEU A 95 -5.29 0.85 0.66
N LEU A 96 -4.67 1.07 -0.50
CA LEU A 96 -5.22 1.85 -1.60
C LEU A 96 -5.47 0.93 -2.78
N ARG A 97 -6.60 1.10 -3.44
CA ARG A 97 -7.00 0.33 -4.62
C ARG A 97 -7.18 1.27 -5.79
N SER A 98 -6.56 0.90 -6.91
CA SER A 98 -6.92 1.53 -8.18
C SER A 98 -8.29 1.02 -8.64
N THR A 99 -9.17 1.95 -8.99
CA THR A 99 -10.51 1.70 -9.56
C THR A 99 -10.54 1.89 -11.07
N ALA A 100 -9.42 2.33 -11.66
CA ALA A 100 -9.27 2.43 -13.11
C ALA A 100 -9.49 1.05 -13.77
N PHE A 101 -10.04 1.05 -14.99
CA PHE A 101 -10.26 -0.17 -15.75
C PHE A 101 -8.93 -0.85 -16.11
N GLU A 102 -7.96 -0.06 -16.56
CA GLU A 102 -6.58 -0.50 -16.76
C GLU A 102 -5.72 -0.09 -15.56
N PRO A 103 -4.74 -0.90 -15.17
CA PRO A 103 -3.80 -0.50 -14.12
C PRO A 103 -3.04 0.75 -14.56
N PRO A 104 -2.80 1.73 -13.67
CA PRO A 104 -2.02 2.93 -13.96
C PRO A 104 -0.52 2.61 -14.05
N THR A 105 -0.16 1.74 -14.99
CA THR A 105 1.19 1.20 -15.15
C THR A 105 2.15 2.29 -15.58
N GLU A 106 1.78 3.14 -16.54
CA GLU A 106 2.63 4.25 -17.00
C GLU A 106 2.97 5.22 -15.87
N ALA A 107 1.98 5.60 -15.05
CA ALA A 107 2.17 6.46 -13.89
C ALA A 107 3.11 5.83 -12.85
N LEU A 108 2.94 4.53 -12.60
CA LEU A 108 3.79 3.81 -11.66
C LEU A 108 5.22 3.65 -12.19
N GLU A 109 5.39 3.36 -13.47
CA GLU A 109 6.70 3.26 -14.14
C GLU A 109 7.44 4.61 -14.17
N ALA A 110 6.72 5.72 -14.39
CA ALA A 110 7.28 7.06 -14.29
C ALA A 110 7.81 7.38 -12.88
N ALA A 111 7.20 6.79 -11.84
CA ALA A 111 7.68 6.85 -10.46
C ALA A 111 8.75 5.77 -10.14
N GLY A 112 9.20 5.00 -11.12
CA GLY A 112 10.21 3.94 -11.00
C GLY A 112 9.68 2.62 -10.43
N GLY A 113 8.36 2.48 -10.29
CA GLY A 113 7.70 1.27 -9.82
C GLY A 113 7.17 0.40 -10.95
N ALA A 114 6.57 -0.74 -10.59
CA ALA A 114 5.86 -1.61 -11.52
C ALA A 114 4.79 -2.43 -10.79
N PHE A 115 3.69 -2.74 -11.46
CA PHE A 115 2.69 -3.67 -10.93
C PHE A 115 3.16 -5.11 -11.09
N LYS A 116 3.08 -5.89 -10.01
CA LYS A 116 3.47 -7.31 -10.03
C LYS A 116 2.44 -8.16 -9.28
N PRO A 117 2.12 -9.38 -9.77
CA PRO A 117 1.29 -10.31 -9.03
C PRO A 117 2.04 -10.83 -7.80
N ILE A 118 1.30 -11.32 -6.80
CA ILE A 118 1.90 -11.82 -5.54
C ILE A 118 2.96 -12.91 -5.77
N SER A 119 2.82 -13.72 -6.82
CA SER A 119 3.77 -14.78 -7.18
C SER A 119 5.15 -14.25 -7.59
N ALA A 120 5.22 -13.03 -8.10
CA ALA A 120 6.46 -12.35 -8.51
C ALA A 120 7.15 -11.59 -7.36
N LEU A 121 6.57 -11.59 -6.16
CA LEU A 121 7.10 -10.89 -4.98
C LEU A 121 8.04 -11.76 -4.14
N ARG A 122 8.40 -12.96 -4.59
CA ARG A 122 9.35 -13.83 -3.86
C ARG A 122 10.68 -13.09 -3.63
N GLY A 123 11.13 -13.04 -2.37
CA GLY A 123 12.38 -12.39 -2.00
C GLY A 123 12.30 -10.90 -1.65
N TYR A 124 11.08 -10.35 -1.54
CA TYR A 124 10.82 -9.06 -0.87
C TYR A 124 10.89 -9.21 0.66
N PRO A 125 10.99 -8.10 1.42
CA PRO A 125 11.06 -8.14 2.88
C PRO A 125 9.90 -8.94 3.50
N PRO A 126 10.17 -9.81 4.50
CA PRO A 126 9.18 -10.77 5.00
C PRO A 126 7.95 -10.10 5.63
N VAL A 127 8.14 -8.96 6.31
CA VAL A 127 7.04 -8.19 6.92
C VAL A 127 6.14 -7.58 5.84
N GLU A 128 6.72 -7.00 4.79
CA GLU A 128 5.96 -6.44 3.65
C GLU A 128 5.20 -7.54 2.89
N LEU A 129 5.81 -8.72 2.75
CA LEU A 129 5.16 -9.89 2.18
C LEU A 129 4.00 -10.38 3.02
N ALA A 130 4.11 -10.36 4.35
CA ALA A 130 3.00 -10.71 5.23
C ALA A 130 1.81 -9.75 5.02
N LEU A 131 2.07 -8.44 5.00
CA LEU A 131 1.04 -7.42 4.74
C LEU A 131 0.33 -7.63 3.40
N VAL A 132 1.08 -7.85 2.32
CA VAL A 132 0.51 -8.06 0.98
C VAL A 132 -0.26 -9.39 0.87
N ARG A 133 0.18 -10.44 1.57
CA ARG A 133 -0.57 -11.71 1.64
C ARG A 133 -1.91 -11.54 2.35
N GLU A 134 -1.96 -10.73 3.40
CA GLU A 134 -3.22 -10.40 4.07
C GLU A 134 -4.16 -9.62 3.16
N VAL A 135 -3.65 -8.62 2.42
CA VAL A 135 -4.44 -7.89 1.42
C VAL A 135 -4.99 -8.85 0.36
N PHE A 136 -4.17 -9.78 -0.13
CA PHE A 136 -4.61 -10.80 -1.08
C PHE A 136 -5.74 -11.65 -0.50
N ASN A 137 -5.60 -12.12 0.74
CA ASN A 137 -6.64 -12.89 1.42
C ASN A 137 -7.92 -12.06 1.65
N LEU A 138 -7.79 -10.78 1.99
CA LEU A 138 -8.92 -9.87 2.20
C LEU A 138 -9.71 -9.67 0.89
N ILE A 139 -9.02 -9.43 -0.22
CA ILE A 139 -9.66 -9.11 -1.51
C ILE A 139 -10.14 -10.38 -2.22
N VAL A 140 -9.29 -11.40 -2.32
CA VAL A 140 -9.58 -12.65 -3.07
C VAL A 140 -10.35 -13.64 -2.20
N GLY A 141 -9.98 -13.79 -0.93
CA GLY A 141 -10.71 -14.63 0.02
C GLY A 141 -12.04 -14.01 0.47
N GLY A 142 -12.12 -12.68 0.53
CA GLY A 142 -13.36 -11.93 0.79
C GLY A 142 -14.29 -11.80 -0.43
N ALA A 143 -13.81 -12.10 -1.65
CA ALA A 143 -14.66 -12.16 -2.85
C ALA A 143 -15.74 -13.25 -2.77
N GLY A 144 -15.67 -14.16 -1.78
CA GLY A 144 -16.75 -15.09 -1.43
C GLY A 144 -17.84 -14.51 -0.52
N HIS A 145 -17.75 -13.26 -0.06
CA HIS A 145 -18.72 -12.62 0.83
C HIS A 145 -19.25 -11.27 0.34
N ARG A 146 -19.50 -11.16 -0.97
CA ARG A 146 -20.44 -10.16 -1.49
C ARG A 146 -21.66 -10.87 -2.06
N ALA A 147 -22.65 -11.07 -1.18
CA ALA A 147 -24.05 -11.22 -1.55
C ALA A 147 -24.64 -9.85 -1.94
#